data_AF-A0A936JUU4-F1
#
_entry.id   AF-A0A936JUU4-F1
#
_cell.length_a   1.000
_cell.length_b   1.000
_cell.length_c   1.000
_cell.angle_alpha   90.00
_cell.angle_beta   90.00
_cell.angle_gamma   90.00
#
_symmetry.space_group_name_H-M   'P 1'
#
loop_
_entity.id
_entity.type
_entity.pdbx_description
1 polymer ?
#
loop_
_entity_poly.entity_id
_entity_poly.type
_entity_poly.pdbx_seq_one_letter_code
_entity_poly.pdbx_strand_id
1 'polypeptide(L)'
;MDYWLDLQGGQKTGFHLDQTREHAKVAREAAGRRVLDWLSATRAASPCMPPRPGPRVLGLDSSEEAVVQARRNAERNGSPRSSRW
;
A
#
# COMPACT_ATOMS: atom_id res chain seq x y z
N MET A 1 -5.17 4.91 8.87
CA MET A 1 -4.78 3.78 8.01
C MET A 1 -4.67 2.57 8.90
N ASP A 2 -5.35 1.50 8.51
CA ASP A 2 -5.29 0.20 9.18
C ASP A 2 -4.38 -0.73 8.37
N TYR A 3 -3.53 -1.52 9.04
CA TYR A 3 -2.62 -2.46 8.39
C TYR A 3 -2.77 -3.84 9.03
N TRP A 4 -2.89 -4.86 8.19
CA TRP A 4 -2.69 -6.24 8.59
C TRP A 4 -1.20 -6.61 8.46
N LEU A 5 -0.66 -7.23 9.51
CA LEU A 5 0.73 -7.61 9.65
C LEU A 5 0.84 -9.11 9.89
N ASP A 6 1.67 -9.79 9.11
CA ASP A 6 2.08 -11.16 9.42
C ASP A 6 3.32 -11.14 10.33
N LEU A 7 3.10 -11.23 11.65
CA LEU A 7 4.20 -11.21 12.62
C LEU A 7 5.09 -12.46 12.59
N GLN A 8 4.63 -13.56 11.97
CA GLN A 8 5.32 -14.85 11.99
C GLN A 8 6.01 -15.16 10.68
N GLY A 9 5.34 -14.95 9.55
CA GLY A 9 5.84 -15.26 8.20
C GLY A 9 6.26 -14.03 7.40
N GLY A 10 5.88 -12.82 7.84
CA GLY A 10 6.16 -11.60 7.11
C GLY A 10 7.59 -11.11 7.29
N GLN A 11 8.13 -10.44 6.28
CA GLN A 11 9.46 -9.82 6.35
C GLN A 11 9.59 -8.91 7.58
N LYS A 12 10.71 -9.02 8.30
CA LYS A 12 10.98 -8.34 9.58
C LYS A 12 9.96 -8.77 10.67
N THR A 13 9.06 -7.86 11.02
CA THR A 13 7.96 -8.08 11.97
C THR A 13 6.62 -7.98 11.24
N GLY A 14 6.58 -8.44 9.99
CA GLY A 14 5.41 -8.32 9.12
C GLY A 14 5.15 -6.93 8.54
N PHE A 15 6.01 -5.94 8.81
CA PHE A 15 5.89 -4.56 8.32
C PHE A 15 7.15 -3.72 8.59
N HIS A 16 7.25 -2.58 7.91
CA HIS A 16 8.28 -1.56 8.11
C HIS A 16 7.74 -0.39 8.95
N LEU A 17 7.77 -0.52 10.28
CA LEU A 17 7.18 0.47 11.20
C LEU A 17 7.87 1.84 11.12
N ASP A 18 9.17 1.86 10.83
CA ASP A 18 9.99 3.05 10.65
C ASP A 18 9.51 3.96 9.51
N GLN A 19 8.78 3.41 8.54
CA GLN A 19 8.30 4.13 7.35
C GLN A 19 6.84 4.60 7.46
N THR A 20 6.18 4.38 8.60
CA THR A 20 4.74 4.71 8.77
C THR A 20 4.47 6.20 8.58
N ARG A 21 5.41 7.08 8.95
CA ARG A 21 5.27 8.53 8.80
C ARG A 21 5.34 8.95 7.33
N GLU A 22 6.12 8.24 6.52
CA GLU A 22 6.32 8.49 5.11
C GLU A 22 5.06 8.16 4.31
N HIS A 23 4.26 7.20 4.77
CA HIS A 23 2.99 6.85 4.12
C HIS A 23 2.01 8.03 4.09
N ALA A 24 1.90 8.78 5.18
CA ALA A 24 1.06 9.98 5.24
C ALA A 24 1.59 11.10 4.31
N LYS A 25 2.92 11.28 4.26
CA LYS A 25 3.56 12.24 3.35
C LYS A 25 3.28 11.87 1.89
N VAL A 26 3.53 10.62 1.50
CA VAL A 26 3.31 10.12 0.13
C VAL A 26 1.84 10.25 -0.27
N ALA A 27 0.90 9.91 0.62
CA ALA A 27 -0.52 10.06 0.35
C ALA A 27 -0.91 11.51 0.02
N ARG A 28 -0.34 12.48 0.74
CA ARG A 28 -0.55 13.91 0.48
C ARG A 28 0.02 14.33 -0.87
N GLU A 29 1.27 13.95 -1.16
CA GLU A 29 1.94 14.33 -2.41
C GLU A 29 1.30 13.67 -3.65
N ALA A 30 0.74 12.47 -3.46
CA ALA A 30 0.13 11.69 -4.52
C ALA A 30 -1.28 12.13 -4.92
N ALA A 31 -1.96 12.98 -4.15
CA ALA A 31 -3.34 13.37 -4.41
C ALA A 31 -3.54 13.85 -5.87
N GLY A 32 -4.48 13.24 -6.59
CA GLY A 32 -4.78 13.56 -7.99
C GLY A 32 -3.73 13.14 -9.02
N ARG A 33 -2.68 12.40 -8.63
CA ARG A 33 -1.60 11.95 -9.53
C ARG A 33 -1.75 10.48 -9.96
N ARG A 34 -0.95 10.06 -10.94
CA ARG A 34 -0.69 8.64 -11.20
C ARG A 34 0.60 8.26 -10.49
N VAL A 35 0.57 7.15 -9.74
CA VAL A 35 1.69 6.71 -8.90
C VAL A 35 2.06 5.29 -9.26
N LEU A 36 3.35 5.06 -9.44
CA LEU A 36 3.95 3.73 -9.48
C LEU A 36 4.52 3.44 -8.09
N ASP A 37 4.05 2.36 -7.48
CA ASP A 37 4.57 1.82 -6.23
C ASP A 37 5.38 0.57 -6.56
N TRP A 38 6.71 0.68 -6.54
CA TRP A 38 7.65 -0.35 -6.99
C TRP A 38 8.42 -0.88 -5.76
N LEU A 39 8.29 -2.18 -5.46
CA LEU A 39 8.86 -2.92 -4.30
C LEU A 39 8.01 -2.88 -3.02
N SER A 40 6.71 -3.14 -3.17
CA SER A 40 5.72 -3.21 -2.09
C SER A 40 5.85 -4.45 -1.20
N ALA A 41 6.91 -4.56 -0.40
CA ALA A 41 7.11 -5.66 0.56
C ALA A 41 6.13 -5.68 1.75
N THR A 42 4.86 -5.24 1.59
CA THR A 42 3.73 -5.01 2.54
C THR A 42 3.07 -3.63 2.34
N ARG A 43 3.78 -2.77 1.60
CA ARG A 43 3.50 -1.34 1.43
C ARG A 43 2.65 -1.17 0.20
N ALA A 44 1.35 -1.12 0.37
CA ALA A 44 0.55 -0.45 -0.63
C ALA A 44 0.55 1.05 -0.24
N ALA A 45 1.07 1.92 -1.10
CA ALA A 45 0.73 3.34 -1.06
C ALA A 45 -0.78 3.55 -1.35
N SER A 46 -1.40 2.59 -2.05
CA SER A 46 -2.83 2.55 -2.40
C SER A 46 -3.83 2.68 -1.23
N PRO A 47 -3.74 1.94 -0.10
CA PRO A 47 -4.59 2.10 1.07
C PRO A 47 -4.49 3.47 1.72
N CYS A 48 -3.41 4.22 1.49
CA CYS A 48 -3.20 5.49 2.15
C CYS A 48 -3.97 6.65 1.51
N MET A 49 -4.70 6.39 0.41
CA MET A 49 -5.28 7.45 -0.42
C MET A 49 -6.81 7.45 -0.30
N PRO A 50 -7.41 8.59 0.10
CA PRO A 50 -8.86 8.68 0.30
C PRO A 50 -9.63 8.49 -1.02
N PRO A 51 -10.90 8.01 -0.97
CA PRO A 51 -11.72 7.69 -2.15
C PRO A 51 -12.19 8.91 -2.99
N ARG A 52 -11.62 10.10 -2.81
CA ARG A 52 -11.95 11.33 -3.56
C ARG A 52 -10.83 11.67 -4.53
N PRO A 53 -11.15 12.13 -5.76
CA PRO A 53 -10.52 11.65 -7.01
C PRO A 53 -9.13 11.05 -6.75
N GLY A 54 -9.15 9.81 -6.26
CA GLY A 54 -7.99 9.19 -5.67
C GLY A 54 -6.92 9.01 -6.75
N PRO A 55 -5.62 9.12 -6.40
CA PRO A 55 -4.56 8.74 -7.31
C PRO A 55 -4.78 7.35 -7.90
N ARG A 56 -4.39 7.19 -9.16
CA ARG A 56 -4.31 5.86 -9.78
C ARG A 56 -2.96 5.26 -9.42
N VAL A 57 -2.99 4.23 -8.58
CA VAL A 57 -1.78 3.50 -8.15
C VAL A 57 -1.64 2.21 -8.94
N LEU A 58 -0.47 2.00 -9.51
CA LEU A 58 0.00 0.71 -10.01
C LEU A 58 1.03 0.18 -9.02
N GLY A 59 0.76 -0.96 -8.40
CA GLY A 59 1.72 -1.65 -7.54
C GLY A 59 2.47 -2.72 -8.33
N LEU A 60 3.78 -2.85 -8.10
CA LEU A 60 4.59 -3.93 -8.65
C LEU A 60 5.55 -4.48 -7.59
N ASP A 61 5.55 -5.80 -7.45
CA ASP A 61 6.50 -6.53 -6.62
C ASP A 61 6.85 -7.88 -7.27
N SER A 62 8.03 -8.40 -6.98
CA SER A 62 8.48 -9.73 -7.41
C SER A 62 7.99 -10.86 -6.49
N SER A 63 7.61 -10.54 -5.25
CA SER A 63 7.04 -11.50 -4.29
C SER A 63 5.52 -11.50 -4.39
N GLU A 64 4.96 -12.69 -4.65
CA GLU A 64 3.52 -12.89 -4.67
C GLU A 64 2.90 -12.65 -3.28
N GLU A 65 3.58 -13.06 -2.22
CA GLU A 65 3.16 -12.86 -0.83
C GLU A 65 3.03 -11.37 -0.50
N ALA A 66 4.00 -10.57 -0.95
CA ALA A 66 4.01 -9.13 -0.79
C ALA A 66 2.82 -8.48 -1.51
N VAL A 67 2.51 -8.91 -2.74
CA VAL A 67 1.34 -8.46 -3.51
C VAL A 67 0.03 -8.84 -2.81
N VAL A 68 -0.09 -10.06 -2.31
CA VAL A 68 -1.30 -10.52 -1.59
C VAL A 68 -1.52 -9.69 -0.33
N GLN A 69 -0.47 -9.45 0.46
CA GLN A 69 -0.58 -8.63 1.67
C GLN A 69 -0.91 -7.16 1.35
N ALA A 70 -0.29 -6.60 0.30
CA ALA A 70 -0.56 -5.25 -0.18
C ALA A 70 -2.03 -5.09 -0.63
N ARG A 71 -2.59 -6.08 -1.34
CA ARG A 71 -4.01 -6.13 -1.72
C ARG A 71 -4.93 -6.17 -0.51
N ARG A 72 -4.67 -7.03 0.48
CA ARG A 72 -5.45 -7.09 1.74
C ARG A 72 -5.46 -5.75 2.48
N ASN A 73 -4.31 -5.09 2.55
CA ASN A 73 -4.22 -3.77 3.18
C ASN A 73 -4.98 -2.70 2.38
N ALA A 74 -4.91 -2.73 1.04
CA ALA A 74 -5.68 -1.85 0.16
C ALA A 74 -7.20 -1.99 0.38
N GLU A 75 -7.70 -3.23 0.47
CA GLU A 75 -9.11 -3.54 0.73
C GLU A 75 -9.58 -3.01 2.09
N ARG A 76 -8.78 -3.20 3.16
CA ARG A 76 -9.09 -2.70 4.51
C ARG A 76 -9.26 -1.18 4.60
N ASN A 77 -8.60 -0.43 3.71
CA ASN A 77 -8.66 1.02 3.70
C ASN A 77 -9.59 1.58 2.60
N GLY A 78 -10.41 0.73 1.96
CA GLY A 78 -11.41 1.18 0.99
C GLY A 78 -10.84 1.66 -0.35
N SER A 79 -9.64 1.21 -0.73
CA SER A 79 -9.08 1.52 -2.05
C SER A 79 -9.97 0.93 -3.15
N PRO A 80 -10.44 1.73 -4.13
CA PRO A 80 -11.32 1.24 -5.17
C PRO A 80 -10.60 0.28 -6.11
N ARG A 81 -11.39 -0.61 -6.72
CA ARG A 81 -11.05 -1.69 -7.68
C ARG A 81 -10.16 -1.29 -8.89
N SER A 82 -9.80 -0.02 -9.02
CA SER A 82 -8.93 0.53 -10.07
C SER A 82 -7.43 0.40 -9.79
N SER A 83 -7.02 0.05 -8.57
CA SER A 83 -5.64 -0.29 -8.27
C SER A 83 -5.27 -1.61 -8.95
N ARG A 84 -4.29 -1.56 -9.85
CA ARG A 84 -3.74 -2.73 -10.54
C ARG A 84 -2.47 -3.18 -9.83
N TRP A 85 -2.29 -4.49 -9.76
CA TRP A 85 -1.20 -5.21 -9.10
C TRP A 85 -0.75 -6.30 -10.04
#